data_AF-A0A5B9DX16-F1
#
_entry.id   AF-A0A5B9DX16-F1
#
_cell.length_a   1.000
_cell.length_b   1.000
_cell.length_c   1.000
_cell.angle_alpha   90.00
_cell.angle_beta   90.00
_cell.angle_gamma   90.00
#
_symmetry.space_group_name_H-M   'P 1'
#
loop_
_entity.id
_entity.type
_entity.pdbx_description
1 polymer ?
#
loop_
_entity_poly.entity_id
_entity_poly.type
_entity_poly.pdbx_seq_one_letter_code
_entity_poly.pdbx_strand_id
1 'polypeptide(L)'
;MQQLTLHLEPGLARRNRSLRDHMATRVYARGLVDVAGKMDLSPSKLTEKLAGADSGGKPRGMTIDELETYIQRTGDVSPVHYLADKYLRDPAVAQQEALAKLAALAEVIPGLMAAAGLQNPSKGRVRS
;
A
#
# COMPACT_ATOMS: atom_id res chain seq x y z
N MET A 1 15.66 -5.64 -22.62
CA MET A 1 15.15 -5.40 -21.25
C MET A 1 14.13 -4.30 -21.34
N GLN A 2 12.86 -4.56 -21.03
CA GLN A 2 11.84 -3.52 -20.93
C GLN A 2 11.92 -2.92 -19.52
N GLN A 3 12.13 -1.60 -19.44
CA GLN A 3 12.17 -0.88 -18.17
C GLN A 3 10.73 -0.65 -17.70
N LEU A 4 10.34 -1.29 -16.59
CA LEU A 4 9.04 -1.10 -15.94
C LEU A 4 9.17 0.01 -14.91
N THR A 5 8.54 1.15 -15.17
CA THR A 5 8.42 2.24 -14.19
C THR A 5 7.26 1.90 -13.24
N LEU A 6 7.58 1.39 -12.05
CA LEU A 6 6.59 1.03 -11.03
C LEU A 6 6.31 2.24 -10.12
N HIS A 7 5.09 2.77 -10.17
CA HIS A 7 4.61 3.75 -9.20
C HIS A 7 4.21 3.02 -7.91
N LEU A 8 5.15 2.90 -6.97
CA LEU A 8 4.93 2.25 -5.68
C LEU A 8 4.29 3.24 -4.70
N GLU A 9 3.11 2.92 -4.17
CA GLU A 9 2.56 3.68 -3.05
C GLU A 9 3.43 3.47 -1.80
N PRO A 10 4.04 4.53 -1.23
CA PRO A 10 4.86 4.39 -0.04
C PRO A 10 4.05 3.93 1.17
N GLY A 11 4.61 3.01 1.95
CA GLY A 11 4.12 2.72 3.30
C GLY A 11 3.12 1.57 3.37
N LEU A 12 2.92 0.84 2.27
CA LEU A 12 2.21 -0.45 2.28
C LEU A 12 2.89 -1.44 3.24
N ALA A 13 4.22 -1.47 3.26
CA ALA A 13 5.01 -2.30 4.17
C ALA A 13 4.98 -1.80 5.63
N ARG A 14 4.72 -0.51 5.87
CA ARG A 14 4.61 0.06 7.23
C ARG A 14 3.27 -0.21 7.89
N ARG A 15 2.20 -0.33 7.11
CA ARG A 15 0.83 -0.52 7.62
C ARG A 15 0.49 -1.97 7.95
N ASN A 16 1.11 -2.93 7.26
CA ASN A 16 0.77 -4.36 7.39
C ASN A 16 2.00 -5.18 7.80
N ARG A 17 1.87 -6.01 8.84
CA ARG A 17 3.01 -6.75 9.42
C ARG A 17 3.54 -7.84 8.48
N SER A 18 2.67 -8.37 7.62
CA SER A 18 3.00 -9.40 6.66
C SER A 18 2.22 -9.23 5.35
N LEU A 19 2.67 -9.91 4.29
CA LEU A 19 1.94 -9.97 3.01
C LEU A 19 0.51 -10.50 3.22
N ARG A 20 0.34 -11.46 4.13
CA ARG A 20 -0.95 -12.06 4.47
C ARG A 20 -1.92 -11.05 5.07
N ASP A 21 -1.42 -10.20 5.96
CA ASP A 21 -2.16 -9.13 6.62
C ASP A 21 -2.59 -8.04 5.61
N HIS A 22 -1.67 -7.70 4.70
CA HIS A 22 -1.96 -6.83 3.57
C HIS A 22 -3.08 -7.40 2.68
N MET A 23 -2.95 -8.66 2.29
CA MET A 23 -3.96 -9.39 1.51
C MET A 23 -5.30 -9.42 2.23
N ALA A 24 -5.34 -9.72 3.53
CA ALA A 24 -6.58 -9.74 4.30
C ALA A 24 -7.30 -8.39 4.22
N THR A 25 -6.59 -7.29 4.43
CA THR A 25 -7.16 -5.94 4.34
C THR A 25 -7.73 -5.66 2.94
N ARG A 26 -7.02 -6.07 1.87
CA ARG A 26 -7.47 -5.90 0.49
C ARG A 26 -8.69 -6.75 0.15
N VAL A 27 -8.72 -7.99 0.63
CA VAL A 27 -9.85 -8.91 0.44
C VAL A 27 -11.10 -8.38 1.14
N TYR A 28 -10.98 -7.92 2.39
CA TYR A 28 -12.12 -7.35 3.11
C TYR A 28 -12.62 -6.03 2.49
N ALA A 29 -11.71 -5.16 2.04
CA ALA A 29 -12.09 -3.90 1.39
C ALA A 29 -12.83 -4.11 0.05
N ARG A 30 -12.57 -5.20 -0.65
CA ARG A 30 -13.19 -5.54 -1.95
C ARG A 30 -14.43 -6.43 -1.84
N GLY A 31 -14.72 -6.94 -0.65
CA GLY A 31 -15.77 -7.92 -0.42
C GLY A 31 -15.22 -9.36 -0.41
N LEU A 32 -15.27 -10.00 0.76
CA LEU A 32 -14.78 -11.36 0.97
C LEU A 32 -15.47 -12.38 0.04
N VAL A 33 -16.79 -12.26 -0.12
CA VAL A 33 -17.60 -13.20 -0.92
C VAL A 33 -17.22 -13.12 -2.40
N ASP A 34 -17.05 -11.92 -2.93
CA ASP A 34 -16.71 -11.69 -4.33
C ASP A 34 -15.31 -12.22 -4.66
N VAL A 35 -14.34 -11.97 -3.78
CA VAL A 35 -12.98 -12.51 -3.94
C VAL A 35 -12.98 -14.02 -3.81
N ALA A 36 -13.69 -14.59 -2.83
CA ALA A 36 -13.76 -16.03 -2.65
C ALA A 36 -14.36 -16.71 -3.89
N GLY A 37 -15.46 -16.15 -4.44
CA GLY A 37 -16.06 -16.62 -5.68
C GLY A 37 -15.11 -16.56 -6.87
N LYS A 38 -14.35 -15.47 -7.02
CA LYS A 38 -13.31 -15.38 -8.06
C LYS A 38 -12.22 -16.42 -7.90
N MET A 39 -11.87 -16.80 -6.67
CA MET A 39 -10.82 -17.79 -6.40
C MET A 39 -11.31 -19.24 -6.41
N ASP A 40 -12.59 -19.50 -6.74
CA ASP A 40 -13.22 -20.83 -6.60
C ASP A 40 -13.12 -21.39 -5.16
N LEU A 41 -13.16 -20.50 -4.16
CA LEU A 41 -13.09 -20.83 -2.73
C LEU A 41 -14.38 -20.44 -2.01
N SER A 42 -14.69 -21.12 -0.92
CA SER A 42 -15.71 -20.63 0.02
C SER A 42 -15.16 -19.45 0.84
N PRO A 43 -16.00 -18.49 1.27
CA PRO A 43 -15.57 -17.37 2.12
C PRO A 43 -14.83 -17.82 3.39
N SER A 44 -15.28 -18.91 4.02
CA SER A 44 -14.62 -19.49 5.19
C SER A 44 -13.23 -20.01 4.86
N LYS A 45 -13.07 -20.74 3.74
CA LYS A 45 -11.78 -21.30 3.33
C LYS A 45 -10.78 -20.21 2.95
N LEU A 46 -11.25 -19.11 2.34
CA LEU A 46 -10.41 -17.94 2.08
C LEU A 46 -9.97 -17.26 3.39
N THR A 47 -10.89 -17.14 4.36
CA THR A 47 -10.57 -16.57 5.69
C THR A 47 -9.55 -17.42 6.44
N GLU A 48 -9.68 -18.75 6.46
CA GLU A 48 -8.70 -19.65 7.08
C GLU A 48 -7.30 -19.49 6.44
N LYS A 49 -7.26 -19.38 5.10
CA LYS A 49 -6.01 -19.14 4.36
C LYS A 49 -5.36 -17.80 4.71
N LEU A 50 -6.16 -16.76 4.88
CA LEU A 50 -5.72 -15.43 5.28
C LEU A 50 -5.38 -15.33 6.77
N ALA A 51 -5.98 -16.15 7.63
CA ALA A 51 -5.58 -16.29 9.02
C ALA A 51 -4.26 -17.06 9.13
N GLY A 52 -4.02 -18.02 8.22
CA GLY A 52 -2.89 -18.93 8.23
C GLY A 52 -3.11 -20.15 9.14
N ALA A 53 -4.33 -20.34 9.62
CA ALA A 53 -4.76 -21.48 10.43
C ALA A 53 -6.20 -21.85 10.08
N ASP A 54 -6.53 -23.14 10.12
CA ASP A 54 -7.91 -23.60 9.99
C ASP A 54 -8.67 -23.46 11.32
N SER A 55 -9.99 -23.72 11.28
CA SER A 55 -10.85 -23.69 12.47
C SER A 55 -10.41 -24.68 13.58
N GLY A 56 -9.53 -25.65 13.26
CA GLY A 56 -8.92 -26.60 14.20
C GLY A 56 -7.51 -26.22 14.64
N GLY A 57 -7.02 -25.02 14.32
CA GLY A 57 -5.70 -24.52 14.69
C GLY A 57 -4.53 -25.08 13.88
N LYS A 58 -4.80 -25.87 12.83
CA LYS A 58 -3.74 -26.40 11.96
C LYS A 58 -3.29 -25.31 10.99
N PRO A 59 -1.97 -25.12 10.77
CA PRO A 59 -1.47 -24.12 9.86
C PRO A 59 -1.94 -24.43 8.43
N ARG A 60 -2.80 -23.55 7.90
CA ARG A 60 -3.30 -23.59 6.52
C ARG A 60 -3.10 -22.23 5.89
N GLY A 61 -1.88 -21.97 5.45
CA GLY A 61 -1.55 -20.74 4.72
C GLY A 61 -2.10 -20.73 3.30
N MET A 62 -2.18 -19.52 2.75
CA MET A 62 -2.26 -19.33 1.30
C MET A 62 -0.93 -19.76 0.65
N THR A 63 -1.02 -20.55 -0.41
CA THR A 63 0.14 -20.97 -1.22
C THR A 63 0.56 -19.87 -2.19
N ILE A 64 1.74 -20.00 -2.80
CA ILE A 64 2.22 -19.05 -3.82
C ILE A 64 1.35 -19.15 -5.08
N ASP A 65 0.94 -20.36 -5.47
CA ASP A 65 0.05 -20.57 -6.63
C ASP A 65 -1.32 -19.88 -6.43
N GLU A 66 -1.84 -19.91 -5.20
CA GLU A 66 -3.07 -19.20 -4.84
C GLU A 66 -2.90 -17.69 -4.83
N LEU A 67 -1.71 -17.20 -4.46
CA LEU A 67 -1.38 -15.78 -4.56
C LEU A 67 -1.33 -15.33 -6.02
N GLU A 68 -0.69 -16.10 -6.91
CA GLU A 68 -0.67 -15.81 -8.34
C GLU A 68 -2.09 -15.84 -8.93
N THR A 69 -2.87 -16.85 -8.58
CA THR A 69 -4.28 -16.96 -8.97
C THR A 69 -5.08 -15.75 -8.48
N TYR A 70 -4.87 -15.31 -7.24
CA TYR A 70 -5.51 -14.11 -6.71
C TYR A 70 -5.16 -12.87 -7.53
N ILE A 71 -3.89 -12.66 -7.85
CA ILE A 71 -3.44 -11.50 -8.64
C ILE A 71 -4.07 -11.53 -10.03
N GLN A 72 -4.03 -12.68 -10.70
CA GLN A 72 -4.60 -12.85 -12.04
C GLN A 72 -6.11 -12.63 -12.07
N ARG A 73 -6.84 -13.22 -11.12
CA ARG A 73 -8.32 -13.19 -11.13
C ARG A 73 -8.91 -11.92 -10.53
N THR A 74 -8.21 -11.25 -9.62
CA THR A 74 -8.70 -10.00 -8.99
C THR A 74 -8.07 -8.74 -9.58
N GLY A 75 -7.00 -8.87 -10.36
CA GLY A 75 -6.19 -7.75 -10.85
C GLY A 75 -5.49 -6.97 -9.74
N ASP A 76 -5.45 -7.47 -8.50
CA ASP A 76 -4.73 -6.78 -7.42
C ASP A 76 -3.24 -7.03 -7.51
N VAL A 77 -2.48 -6.04 -8.01
CA VAL A 77 -1.01 -6.07 -7.99
C VAL A 77 -0.42 -5.51 -6.69
N SER A 78 -1.25 -5.02 -5.76
CA SER A 78 -0.77 -4.53 -4.46
C SER A 78 0.06 -5.52 -3.63
N PRO A 79 -0.16 -6.85 -3.69
CA PRO A 79 0.70 -7.81 -2.98
C PRO A 79 2.15 -7.78 -3.49
N VAL A 80 2.33 -7.60 -4.80
CA VAL A 80 3.66 -7.46 -5.43
C VAL A 80 4.28 -6.13 -5.04
N HIS A 81 3.50 -5.03 -5.07
CA HIS A 81 3.96 -3.73 -4.59
C HIS A 81 4.36 -3.74 -3.12
N TYR A 82 3.65 -4.50 -2.26
CA TYR A 82 4.03 -4.69 -0.86
C TYR A 82 5.40 -5.35 -0.74
N LEU A 83 5.65 -6.43 -1.50
CA LEU A 83 6.94 -7.12 -1.46
C LEU A 83 8.07 -6.24 -1.98
N ALA A 84 7.82 -5.48 -3.05
CA ALA A 84 8.77 -4.51 -3.57
C ALA A 84 9.06 -3.39 -2.57
N ASP A 85 8.03 -2.80 -1.95
CA ASP A 85 8.17 -1.77 -0.91
C ASP A 85 8.93 -2.30 0.32
N LYS A 86 8.76 -3.58 0.67
CA LYS A 86 9.37 -4.19 1.84
C LYS A 86 10.82 -4.64 1.64
N TYR A 87 11.15 -5.18 0.47
CA TYR A 87 12.44 -5.86 0.24
C TYR A 87 13.29 -5.22 -0.87
N LEU A 88 12.71 -4.44 -1.77
CA LEU A 88 13.42 -3.81 -2.89
C LEU A 88 13.65 -2.31 -2.71
N ARG A 89 13.19 -1.72 -1.59
CA ARG A 89 13.42 -0.30 -1.33
C ARG A 89 14.87 -0.05 -0.90
N ASP A 90 15.60 0.65 -1.76
CA ASP A 90 16.88 1.26 -1.40
C ASP A 90 16.62 2.47 -0.49
N PRO A 91 17.23 2.54 0.70
CA PRO A 91 17.09 3.68 1.60
C PRO A 91 17.45 5.03 0.95
N ALA A 92 18.39 5.07 0.01
CA ALA A 92 18.75 6.28 -0.73
C ALA A 92 17.62 6.74 -1.66
N VAL A 93 16.95 5.80 -2.33
CA VAL A 93 15.79 6.10 -3.20
C VAL A 93 14.59 6.55 -2.36
N ALA A 94 14.35 5.93 -1.21
CA ALA A 94 13.28 6.34 -0.30
C ALA A 94 13.49 7.78 0.23
N GLN A 95 14.74 8.17 0.53
CA GLN A 95 15.08 9.53 0.93
C GLN A 95 14.85 10.53 -0.20
N GLN A 96 15.25 10.20 -1.43
CA GLN A 96 15.03 11.05 -2.60
C GLN A 96 13.54 11.23 -2.92
N GLU A 97 12.74 10.16 -2.87
CA GLU A 97 11.29 10.25 -3.05
C GLU A 97 10.61 11.11 -1.97
N ALA A 98 11.06 11.00 -0.73
CA ALA A 98 10.55 11.82 0.37
C ALA A 98 10.90 13.30 0.16
N LEU A 99 12.13 13.60 -0.28
CA LEU A 99 12.56 14.96 -0.59
C LEU A 99 11.76 15.55 -1.76
N ALA A 100 11.52 14.77 -2.82
CA ALA A 100 10.73 15.19 -3.97
C ALA A 100 9.27 15.48 -3.60
N LYS A 101 8.66 14.66 -2.72
CA LYS A 101 7.30 14.91 -2.20
C LYS A 101 7.25 16.15 -1.31
N LEU A 102 8.27 16.36 -0.48
CA LEU A 102 8.39 17.58 0.34
C LEU A 102 8.46 18.82 -0.56
N ALA A 103 9.28 18.79 -1.61
CA ALA A 103 9.41 19.88 -2.56
C ALA A 103 8.08 20.19 -3.26
N ALA A 104 7.37 19.16 -3.76
CA ALA A 104 6.06 19.32 -4.39
C ALA A 104 5.02 19.91 -3.42
N LEU A 105 5.02 19.50 -2.15
CA LEU A 105 4.12 20.08 -1.14
C LEU A 105 4.50 21.52 -0.80
N ALA A 106 5.79 21.86 -0.76
CA ALA A 106 6.25 23.22 -0.48
C ALA A 106 5.80 24.23 -1.55
N GLU A 107 5.57 23.80 -2.79
CA GLU A 107 5.01 24.65 -3.85
C GLU A 107 3.50 24.92 -3.67
N VAL A 108 2.76 23.93 -3.15
CA VAL A 108 1.28 23.99 -3.08
C VAL A 108 0.80 24.58 -1.75
N ILE A 109 1.53 24.36 -0.66
CA ILE A 109 1.17 24.83 0.70
C ILE A 109 0.95 26.35 0.76
N PRO A 110 1.79 27.23 0.17
CA PRO A 110 1.58 28.68 0.24
C PRO A 110 0.25 29.13 -0.38
N GLY A 111 -0.16 28.50 -1.50
CA GLY A 111 -1.44 28.78 -2.14
C GLY A 111 -2.63 28.32 -1.31
N LEU A 112 -2.53 27.15 -0.68
CA LEU A 112 -3.56 26.63 0.23
C LEU A 112 -3.66 27.45 1.52
N MET A 113 -2.53 27.91 2.08
CA MET A 113 -2.52 28.81 3.24
C MET A 113 -3.19 30.15 2.92
N ALA A 114 -2.91 30.71 1.75
CA ALA A 114 -3.57 31.93 1.28
C ALA A 114 -5.08 31.74 1.11
N ALA A 115 -5.52 30.62 0.49
CA ALA A 115 -6.93 30.29 0.33
C ALA A 115 -7.66 30.04 1.67
N ALA A 116 -6.95 29.54 2.67
CA ALA A 116 -7.45 29.35 4.03
C ALA A 116 -7.42 30.62 4.90
N GLY A 117 -6.96 31.76 4.36
CA GLY A 117 -6.88 33.04 5.09
C GLY A 117 -5.73 33.12 6.11
N LEU A 118 -4.79 32.17 6.09
CA LEU A 118 -3.62 32.12 6.97
C LEU A 118 -2.47 32.93 6.33
N GLN A 119 -2.28 34.18 6.77
CA GLN A 119 -1.24 35.06 6.21
C GLN A 119 0.18 34.63 6.64
N ASN A 120 1.08 34.64 5.66
CA ASN A 120 2.49 34.33 5.78
C ASN A 120 3.22 35.41 6.62
N PRO A 121 3.79 35.11 7.81
CA PRO A 121 4.52 36.10 8.59
C PRO A 121 5.96 36.21 8.05
N SER A 122 6.13 36.76 6.86
CA SER A 122 7.47 37.10 6.35
C SER A 122 7.46 38.39 5.53
N LYS A 123 7.34 39.51 6.24
CA LYS A 123 8.01 40.76 5.85
C LYS A 123 8.34 41.54 7.11
N GLY A 124 9.57 41.34 7.58
CA GLY A 124 10.16 42.10 8.68
C GLY A 124 10.10 43.59 8.37
N ARG A 125 9.50 44.35 9.29
CA ARG A 125 9.49 45.80 9.27
C ARG A 125 10.77 46.27 9.96
N VAL A 126 11.88 46.30 9.23
CA VAL A 126 13.03 47.12 9.62
C VAL A 126 12.63 48.57 9.36
N ARG A 127 12.38 49.32 10.43
CA ARG A 127 12.29 50.78 10.39
C ARG A 127 13.55 51.32 11.05
N SER A 128 14.46 51.79 10.21
CA SER A 128 15.41 52.87 10.50
C SER A 128 14.68 54.15 10.86
#